data_AF-A0A090E2Z9-F1
#
_entry.id   AF-A0A090E2Z9-F1
#
_cell.length_a   1.000
_cell.length_b   1.000
_cell.length_c   1.000
_cell.angle_alpha   90.00
_cell.angle_beta   90.00
_cell.angle_gamma   90.00
#
_symmetry.space_group_name_H-M   'P 1'
#
loop_
_entity.id
_entity.type
_entity.pdbx_description
1 polymer ?
#
loop_
_entity_poly.entity_id
_entity_poly.type
_entity_poly.pdbx_seq_one_letter_code
_entity_poly.pdbx_strand_id
1 'polypeptide(L)'
;MNYARNQLIGSVVYKSTKKACNWCSQKLTRQTINKVSKDTNKIAERILVKDHLNRFHQAAENLTEIGQTNIRSLRGWAKSKGWRRFPNDGGPEKWGNLETRTWHVIIKPEASFRPGLQSGSNIPRFDARINHGQYINPFTGKVGGKEVGTHLPLEIRY
;
A
#
# COMPACT_ATOMS: atom_id res chain seq x y z
N MET A 1 72.59 13.11 -12.37
CA MET A 1 71.99 12.26 -11.29
C MET A 1 70.45 12.41 -11.15
N ASN A 2 69.72 13.03 -12.09
CA ASN A 2 68.26 13.28 -11.93
C ASN A 2 67.33 12.19 -12.53
N TYR A 3 67.83 11.31 -13.41
CA TYR A 3 66.99 10.34 -14.12
C TYR A 3 66.49 9.20 -13.23
N ALA A 4 67.35 8.62 -12.38
CA ALA A 4 66.99 7.53 -11.49
C ALA A 4 65.98 7.97 -10.41
N ARG A 5 66.10 9.21 -9.91
CA ARG A 5 65.17 9.78 -8.91
C ARG A 5 63.78 10.02 -9.49
N ASN A 6 63.69 10.51 -10.73
CA ASN A 6 62.41 10.71 -11.42
C ASN A 6 61.70 9.38 -11.78
N GLN A 7 62.43 8.33 -12.16
CA GLN A 7 61.85 7.01 -12.39
C GLN A 7 61.30 6.38 -11.09
N LEU A 8 62.02 6.54 -9.98
CA LEU A 8 61.58 6.03 -8.68
C LEU A 8 60.28 6.71 -8.22
N ILE A 9 60.21 8.05 -8.31
CA ILE A 9 59.02 8.84 -7.95
C ILE A 9 57.82 8.45 -8.83
N GLY A 10 58.01 8.32 -10.15
CA GLY A 10 56.95 7.89 -11.07
C GLY A 10 56.39 6.50 -10.71
N SER A 11 57.26 5.56 -10.32
CA SER A 11 56.84 4.20 -9.93
C SER A 11 56.06 4.17 -8.61
N VAL A 12 56.42 5.01 -7.64
CA VAL A 12 55.76 5.11 -6.33
C VAL A 12 54.40 5.78 -6.48
N VAL A 13 54.33 6.87 -7.25
CA VAL A 13 53.07 7.56 -7.55
C VAL A 13 52.11 6.61 -8.28
N TYR A 14 52.59 5.87 -9.28
CA TYR A 14 51.77 4.90 -10.03
C TYR A 14 51.22 3.76 -9.14
N LYS A 15 52.03 3.21 -8.24
CA LYS A 15 51.57 2.17 -7.29
C LYS A 15 50.51 2.71 -6.32
N SER A 16 50.71 3.92 -5.81
CA SER A 16 49.78 4.57 -4.89
C SER A 16 48.45 4.90 -5.55
N THR A 17 48.47 5.45 -6.77
CA THR A 17 47.24 5.78 -7.52
C THR A 17 46.48 4.52 -7.92
N LYS A 18 47.17 3.45 -8.37
CA LYS A 18 46.54 2.16 -8.68
C LYS A 18 45.84 1.54 -7.46
N LYS A 19 46.45 1.63 -6.28
CA LYS A 19 45.85 1.14 -5.02
C LYS A 19 44.62 1.95 -4.62
N ALA A 20 44.66 3.27 -4.76
CA ALA A 20 43.52 4.15 -4.48
C ALA A 20 42.35 3.91 -5.45
N CYS A 21 42.62 3.77 -6.74
CA CYS A 21 41.61 3.43 -7.75
C CYS A 21 40.95 2.07 -7.48
N ASN A 22 41.73 1.04 -7.14
CA ASN A 22 41.19 -0.27 -6.78
C ASN A 22 40.29 -0.20 -5.54
N TRP A 23 40.69 0.54 -4.51
CA TRP A 23 39.88 0.71 -3.30
C TRP A 23 38.57 1.44 -3.58
N CYS A 24 38.61 2.53 -4.37
CA CYS A 24 37.41 3.29 -4.73
C CYS A 24 36.43 2.46 -5.56
N SER A 25 36.95 1.72 -6.55
CA SER A 25 36.17 0.79 -7.37
C SER A 25 35.48 -0.28 -6.51
N GLN A 26 36.23 -0.95 -5.61
CA GLN A 26 35.65 -1.94 -4.69
C GLN A 26 34.57 -1.34 -3.76
N LYS A 27 34.76 -0.11 -3.29
CA LYS A 27 33.79 0.58 -2.43
C LYS A 27 32.50 0.89 -3.18
N LEU A 28 32.59 1.41 -4.41
CA LEU A 28 31.45 1.65 -5.29
C LEU A 28 30.71 0.35 -5.61
N THR A 29 31.42 -0.72 -5.97
CA THR A 29 30.81 -2.04 -6.23
C THR A 29 30.04 -2.54 -5.00
N ARG A 30 30.62 -2.45 -3.79
CA ARG A 30 29.94 -2.85 -2.56
C ARG A 30 28.68 -2.03 -2.28
N GLN A 31 28.73 -0.72 -2.50
CA GLN A 31 27.56 0.16 -2.31
C GLN A 31 26.43 -0.21 -3.28
N THR A 32 26.75 -0.44 -4.55
CA THR A 32 25.78 -0.85 -5.57
C THR A 32 25.16 -2.20 -5.24
N ILE A 33 25.97 -3.20 -4.88
CA ILE A 33 25.49 -4.54 -4.49
C ILE A 33 24.56 -4.45 -3.28
N ASN A 34 24.93 -3.68 -2.26
CA ASN A 34 24.09 -3.51 -1.06
C ASN A 34 22.75 -2.84 -1.37
N LYS A 35 22.73 -1.86 -2.29
CA LYS A 35 21.50 -1.21 -2.72
C LYS A 35 20.60 -2.19 -3.50
N VAL A 36 21.17 -2.87 -4.49
CA VAL A 36 20.44 -3.87 -5.30
C VAL A 36 19.89 -4.98 -4.41
N SER A 37 20.69 -5.50 -3.47
CA SER A 37 20.24 -6.53 -2.52
C SER A 37 19.03 -6.09 -1.69
N LYS A 38 19.04 -4.85 -1.17
CA LYS A 38 17.89 -4.30 -0.43
C LYS A 38 16.65 -4.16 -1.30
N ASP A 39 16.81 -3.66 -2.51
CA ASP A 39 15.69 -3.47 -3.44
C ASP A 39 15.11 -4.83 -3.88
N THR A 40 15.96 -5.82 -4.17
CA THR A 40 15.53 -7.19 -4.51
C THR A 40 14.83 -7.87 -3.34
N ASN A 41 15.32 -7.73 -2.11
CA ASN A 41 14.66 -8.29 -0.93
C ASN A 41 13.29 -7.67 -0.70
N LYS A 42 13.14 -6.35 -0.89
CA LYS A 42 11.84 -5.67 -0.79
C LYS A 42 10.85 -6.13 -1.86
N ILE A 43 11.34 -6.46 -3.06
CA ILE A 43 10.52 -7.03 -4.14
C ILE A 43 10.17 -8.48 -3.83
N ALA A 44 11.11 -9.28 -3.34
CA ALA A 44 10.89 -10.67 -2.95
C ALA A 44 9.87 -10.78 -1.79
N GLU A 45 9.96 -9.93 -0.78
CA GLU A 45 8.96 -9.83 0.29
C GLU A 45 7.58 -9.49 -0.27
N ARG A 46 7.48 -8.56 -1.23
CA ARG A 46 6.19 -8.24 -1.88
C ARG A 46 5.64 -9.43 -2.68
N ILE A 47 6.49 -10.21 -3.35
CA ILE A 47 6.07 -11.39 -4.12
C ILE A 47 5.64 -12.52 -3.18
N LEU A 48 6.41 -12.79 -2.12
CA LEU A 48 6.10 -13.80 -1.11
C LEU A 48 4.83 -13.45 -0.31
N VAL A 49 4.59 -12.16 -0.04
CA VAL A 49 3.34 -11.71 0.59
C VAL A 49 2.14 -11.85 -0.34
N LYS A 50 2.30 -11.63 -1.66
CA LYS A 50 1.22 -11.77 -2.65
C LYS A 50 0.60 -13.17 -2.68
N ASP A 51 1.41 -14.22 -2.51
CA ASP A 51 0.93 -15.62 -2.42
C ASP A 51 0.08 -15.89 -1.15
N HIS A 52 0.12 -14.98 -0.17
CA HIS A 52 -0.64 -15.08 1.09
C HIS A 52 -1.69 -13.96 1.27
N LEU A 53 -1.90 -13.09 0.28
CA LEU A 53 -2.93 -12.07 0.35
C LEU A 53 -4.30 -12.71 0.23
N ASN A 54 -5.15 -12.53 1.26
CA ASN A 54 -6.55 -12.94 1.15
C ASN A 54 -7.26 -12.17 0.01
N ARG A 55 -8.37 -12.73 -0.49
CA ARG A 55 -9.13 -12.21 -1.64
C ARG A 55 -9.41 -10.71 -1.58
N PHE A 56 -9.73 -10.17 -0.40
CA PHE A 56 -9.94 -8.74 -0.22
C PHE A 56 -8.70 -7.91 -0.61
N HIS A 57 -7.52 -8.31 -0.14
CA HIS A 57 -6.29 -7.55 -0.39
C HIS A 57 -5.91 -7.59 -1.87
N GLN A 58 -6.05 -8.74 -2.53
CA GLN A 58 -5.85 -8.86 -3.97
C GLN A 58 -6.79 -7.92 -4.75
N ALA A 59 -8.08 -7.93 -4.41
CA ALA A 59 -9.06 -7.04 -5.04
C ALA A 59 -8.76 -5.56 -4.77
N ALA A 60 -8.33 -5.21 -3.55
CA ALA A 60 -7.98 -3.85 -3.19
C ALA A 60 -6.71 -3.35 -3.91
N GLU A 61 -5.71 -4.22 -4.14
CA GLU A 61 -4.50 -3.89 -4.90
C GLU A 61 -4.78 -3.68 -6.39
N ASN A 62 -5.80 -4.35 -6.94
CA ASN A 62 -6.19 -4.21 -8.34
C ASN A 62 -7.02 -2.94 -8.63
N LEU A 63 -7.44 -2.20 -7.61
CA LEU A 63 -8.10 -0.90 -7.79
C LEU A 63 -7.11 0.15 -8.30
N THR A 64 -7.65 1.23 -8.89
CA THR A 64 -6.82 2.39 -9.24
C THR A 64 -6.26 3.08 -8.00
N GLU A 65 -5.32 4.01 -8.17
CA GLU A 65 -4.80 4.82 -7.06
C GLU A 65 -5.92 5.56 -6.29
N ILE A 66 -7.00 5.95 -6.98
CA ILE A 66 -8.19 6.57 -6.37
C ILE A 66 -8.85 5.58 -5.43
N GLY A 67 -9.18 4.37 -5.90
CA GLY A 67 -9.78 3.32 -5.06
C GLY A 67 -8.93 2.95 -3.86
N GLN A 68 -7.62 2.77 -4.07
CA GLN A 68 -6.69 2.46 -2.98
C GLN A 68 -6.61 3.59 -1.94
N THR A 69 -6.59 4.84 -2.39
CA THR A 69 -6.58 6.01 -1.50
C THR A 69 -7.89 6.13 -0.73
N ASN A 70 -9.03 5.93 -1.39
CA ASN A 70 -10.34 5.94 -0.75
C ASN A 70 -10.45 4.86 0.34
N ILE A 71 -9.96 3.63 0.09
CA ILE A 71 -9.88 2.59 1.12
C ILE A 71 -9.01 3.04 2.31
N ARG A 72 -7.86 3.66 2.04
CA ARG A 72 -6.98 4.18 3.10
C ARG A 72 -7.68 5.25 3.93
N SER A 73 -8.37 6.19 3.29
CA SER A 73 -9.14 7.25 3.94
C SER A 73 -10.30 6.69 4.78
N LEU A 74 -11.06 5.72 4.26
CA LEU A 74 -12.13 5.06 5.00
C LEU A 74 -11.62 4.33 6.25
N ARG A 75 -10.48 3.64 6.15
CA ARG A 75 -9.81 3.01 7.30
C ARG A 75 -9.36 4.06 8.32
N GLY A 76 -8.78 5.17 7.86
CA GLY A 76 -8.38 6.29 8.71
C GLY A 76 -9.57 6.91 9.45
N TRP A 77 -10.67 7.12 8.73
CA TRP A 77 -11.91 7.63 9.30
C TRP A 77 -12.53 6.67 10.32
N ALA A 78 -12.59 5.37 10.02
CA ALA A 78 -13.09 4.39 10.99
C ALA A 78 -12.24 4.37 12.28
N LYS A 79 -10.91 4.43 12.15
CA LYS A 79 -10.00 4.55 13.29
C LYS A 79 -10.21 5.83 14.09
N SER A 80 -10.43 6.97 13.44
CA SER A 80 -10.67 8.23 14.15
C SER A 80 -11.98 8.25 14.94
N LYS A 81 -12.92 7.35 14.62
CA LYS A 81 -14.14 7.10 15.41
C LYS A 81 -13.95 6.07 16.52
N GLY A 82 -12.75 5.52 16.70
CA GLY A 82 -12.48 4.45 17.67
C GLY A 82 -13.01 3.07 17.24
N TRP A 83 -13.48 2.93 15.99
CA TRP A 83 -13.96 1.65 15.50
C TRP A 83 -12.82 0.70 15.17
N ARG A 84 -13.05 -0.59 15.40
CA ARG A 84 -12.08 -1.64 15.14
C ARG A 84 -12.52 -2.46 13.94
N ARG A 85 -11.52 -2.97 13.20
CA ARG A 85 -11.74 -3.91 12.10
C ARG A 85 -12.25 -5.24 12.66
N PHE A 86 -13.31 -5.78 12.06
CA PHE A 86 -13.77 -7.13 12.35
C PHE A 86 -12.82 -8.18 11.74
N PRO A 87 -12.61 -9.32 12.41
CA PRO A 87 -11.96 -10.48 11.81
C PRO A 87 -12.68 -10.90 10.52
N ASN A 88 -11.93 -11.27 9.49
CA ASN A 88 -12.48 -11.65 8.18
C ASN A 88 -11.44 -12.43 7.35
N ASP A 89 -11.90 -13.53 6.74
CA ASP A 89 -11.09 -14.48 5.95
C ASP A 89 -11.11 -14.21 4.43
N GLY A 90 -11.41 -12.97 4.01
CA GLY A 90 -11.30 -12.52 2.61
C GLY A 90 -12.58 -11.98 1.97
N GLY A 91 -13.68 -11.90 2.71
CA GLY A 91 -14.89 -11.16 2.31
C GLY A 91 -14.75 -9.63 2.43
N PRO A 92 -15.86 -8.89 2.46
CA PRO A 92 -15.82 -7.45 2.70
C PRO A 92 -15.12 -7.07 4.02
N GLU A 93 -14.28 -6.04 4.00
CA GLU A 93 -13.67 -5.52 5.21
C GLU A 93 -14.70 -4.69 5.98
N LYS A 94 -14.95 -5.05 7.24
CA LYS A 94 -15.92 -4.38 8.10
C LYS A 94 -15.24 -3.69 9.27
N TRP A 95 -15.71 -2.51 9.63
CA TRP A 95 -15.29 -1.75 10.80
C TRP A 95 -16.48 -1.38 11.66
N GLY A 96 -16.31 -1.38 12.98
CA GLY A 96 -17.33 -0.90 13.91
C GLY A 96 -17.01 -1.22 15.36
N ASN A 97 -18.06 -1.33 16.18
CA ASN A 97 -17.94 -1.73 17.58
C ASN A 97 -17.96 -3.27 17.67
N LEU A 98 -16.88 -3.86 18.18
CA LEU A 98 -16.74 -5.32 18.29
C LEU A 98 -17.57 -5.91 19.43
N GLU A 99 -17.75 -5.18 20.52
CA GLU A 99 -18.51 -5.61 21.70
C GLU A 99 -19.99 -5.75 21.35
N THR A 100 -20.55 -4.72 20.69
CA THR A 100 -21.95 -4.72 20.25
C THR A 100 -22.14 -5.38 18.88
N ARG A 101 -21.04 -5.86 18.25
CA ARG A 101 -20.99 -6.42 16.90
C ARG A 101 -21.67 -5.53 15.83
N THR A 102 -21.69 -4.22 16.06
CA THR A 102 -22.33 -3.26 15.16
C THR A 102 -21.31 -2.73 14.17
N TRP A 103 -21.53 -2.99 12.88
CA TRP A 103 -20.72 -2.40 11.81
C TRP A 103 -21.14 -0.95 11.55
N HIS A 104 -20.16 -0.14 11.15
CA HIS A 104 -20.33 1.25 10.72
C HIS A 104 -19.72 1.51 9.34
N VAL A 105 -18.70 0.74 8.93
CA VAL A 105 -18.13 0.80 7.58
C VAL A 105 -18.01 -0.61 7.01
N ILE A 106 -18.40 -0.78 5.75
CA ILE A 106 -18.14 -2.00 4.98
C ILE A 106 -17.48 -1.60 3.67
N ILE A 107 -16.29 -2.13 3.40
CA ILE A 107 -15.53 -1.89 2.17
C ILE A 107 -15.60 -3.16 1.31
N LYS A 108 -15.96 -3.00 0.03
CA LYS A 108 -16.17 -4.07 -0.95
C LYS A 108 -15.37 -3.73 -2.22
N PRO A 109 -14.06 -4.05 -2.27
CA PRO A 109 -13.21 -3.75 -3.43
C PRO A 109 -13.57 -4.61 -4.64
N GLU A 110 -14.25 -5.74 -4.44
CA GLU A 110 -14.64 -6.61 -5.54
C GLU A 110 -16.07 -6.31 -6.01
N ALA A 111 -16.22 -6.12 -7.33
CA ALA A 111 -17.52 -6.08 -7.99
C ALA A 111 -18.21 -7.45 -7.91
N SER A 112 -19.53 -7.46 -7.76
CA SER A 112 -20.32 -8.69 -7.74
C SER A 112 -21.42 -8.66 -8.78
N PHE A 113 -21.49 -9.72 -9.57
CA PHE A 113 -22.42 -9.89 -10.69
C PHE A 113 -23.41 -11.03 -10.45
N ARG A 114 -23.60 -11.44 -9.19
CA ARG A 114 -24.55 -12.50 -8.86
C ARG A 114 -25.99 -12.05 -9.19
N PRO A 115 -26.84 -12.92 -9.75
CA PRO A 115 -28.24 -12.60 -9.96
C PRO A 115 -28.95 -12.16 -8.66
N GLY A 116 -29.86 -11.18 -8.76
CA GLY A 116 -30.65 -10.70 -7.63
C GLY A 116 -29.96 -9.68 -6.70
N LEU A 117 -28.75 -9.21 -7.05
CA LEU A 117 -28.08 -8.15 -6.29
C LEU A 117 -28.69 -6.77 -6.54
N GLN A 118 -28.64 -5.91 -5.52
CA GLN A 118 -29.04 -4.52 -5.62
C GLN A 118 -28.18 -3.75 -6.63
N SER A 119 -28.80 -2.76 -7.29
CA SER A 119 -28.12 -1.81 -8.17
C SER A 119 -26.89 -1.20 -7.48
N GLY A 120 -25.79 -1.07 -8.24
CA GLY A 120 -24.49 -0.64 -7.73
C GLY A 120 -23.62 -1.75 -7.14
N SER A 121 -24.06 -3.01 -7.14
CA SER A 121 -23.21 -4.13 -6.68
C SER A 121 -22.13 -4.56 -7.66
N ASN A 122 -22.28 -4.19 -8.93
CA ASN A 122 -21.39 -4.48 -10.05
C ASN A 122 -20.14 -3.60 -10.10
N ILE A 123 -19.89 -2.79 -9.06
CA ILE A 123 -18.70 -1.95 -8.93
C ILE A 123 -18.05 -2.11 -7.54
N PRO A 124 -16.73 -1.81 -7.43
CA PRO A 124 -16.06 -1.61 -6.15
C PRO A 124 -16.74 -0.48 -5.37
N ARG A 125 -17.11 -0.73 -4.11
CA ARG A 125 -17.96 0.17 -3.34
C ARG A 125 -17.74 0.08 -1.83
N PHE A 126 -18.37 0.98 -1.11
CA PHE A 126 -18.46 0.92 0.35
C PHE A 126 -19.85 1.33 0.86
N ASP A 127 -20.12 0.91 2.09
CA ASP A 127 -21.26 1.36 2.87
C ASP A 127 -20.73 2.01 4.17
N ALA A 128 -21.34 3.10 4.60
CA ALA A 128 -20.98 3.82 5.81
C ALA A 128 -22.23 4.34 6.55
N ARG A 129 -22.26 4.13 7.87
CA ARG A 129 -23.37 4.56 8.73
C ARG A 129 -22.92 5.02 10.10
N ILE A 130 -23.64 6.00 10.64
CA ILE A 130 -23.44 6.48 12.01
C ILE A 130 -24.15 5.55 12.97
N ASN A 131 -25.41 5.20 12.67
CA ASN A 131 -26.27 4.34 13.47
C ASN A 131 -27.18 3.50 12.56
N HIS A 132 -27.95 2.58 13.15
CA HIS A 132 -29.00 1.89 12.40
C HIS A 132 -29.98 2.93 11.83
N GLY A 133 -30.14 2.96 10.52
CA GLY A 133 -31.10 3.84 9.83
C GLY A 133 -30.54 5.23 9.49
N GLN A 134 -29.36 5.59 10.02
CA GLN A 134 -28.71 6.88 9.75
C GLN A 134 -27.34 6.67 9.10
N TYR A 135 -27.23 7.10 7.86
CA TYR A 135 -26.08 6.89 6.99
C TYR A 135 -25.28 8.18 6.78
N ILE A 136 -24.02 8.02 6.39
CA ILE A 136 -23.10 9.15 6.15
C ILE A 136 -22.22 8.84 4.95
N ASN A 137 -21.92 9.85 4.14
CA ASN A 137 -20.79 9.82 3.23
C ASN A 137 -19.56 10.40 3.94
N PRO A 138 -18.54 9.59 4.28
CA PRO A 138 -17.37 10.05 5.04
C PRO A 138 -16.51 11.08 4.32
N PHE A 139 -16.59 11.15 2.99
CA PHE A 139 -15.79 12.05 2.19
C PHE A 139 -16.42 13.44 2.06
N THR A 140 -17.76 13.51 2.06
CA THR A 140 -18.48 14.78 1.91
C THR A 140 -19.09 15.29 3.21
N GLY A 141 -19.18 14.44 4.24
CA GLY A 141 -19.83 14.75 5.52
C GLY A 141 -21.37 14.75 5.46
N LYS A 142 -21.98 14.49 4.30
CA LYS A 142 -23.44 14.44 4.16
C LYS A 142 -24.02 13.28 4.98
N VAL A 143 -25.04 13.56 5.77
CA VAL A 143 -25.80 12.59 6.56
C VAL A 143 -27.21 12.44 6.00
N GLY A 144 -27.75 11.23 5.97
CA GLY A 144 -29.11 10.97 5.47
C GLY A 144 -29.51 9.50 5.53
N GLY A 145 -30.39 9.10 4.62
CA GLY A 145 -30.86 7.72 4.48
C GLY A 145 -29.89 6.83 3.70
N LYS A 146 -30.33 5.63 3.34
CA LYS A 146 -29.51 4.62 2.65
C LYS A 146 -28.85 5.17 1.38
N GLU A 147 -29.54 6.04 0.65
CA GLU A 147 -29.07 6.70 -0.56
C GLU A 147 -27.82 7.57 -0.36
N VAL A 148 -27.56 8.01 0.88
CA VAL A 148 -26.40 8.85 1.20
C VAL A 148 -25.15 8.03 1.52
N GLY A 149 -25.28 6.84 2.08
CA GLY A 149 -24.14 6.09 2.61
C GLY A 149 -24.12 4.60 2.26
N THR A 150 -24.86 4.14 1.27
CA THR A 150 -24.77 2.76 0.78
C THR A 150 -24.44 2.71 -0.71
N HIS A 151 -23.74 1.66 -1.12
CA HIS A 151 -23.32 1.43 -2.51
C HIS A 151 -22.52 2.60 -3.12
N LEU A 152 -21.76 3.31 -2.29
CA LEU A 152 -20.94 4.43 -2.75
C LEU A 152 -19.69 3.91 -3.49
N PRO A 153 -19.37 4.39 -4.70
CA PRO A 153 -18.25 3.89 -5.49
C PRO A 153 -16.89 4.11 -4.81
N LEU A 154 -15.98 3.13 -4.88
CA LEU A 154 -14.59 3.35 -4.45
C LEU A 154 -13.75 4.07 -5.51
N GLU A 155 -14.12 3.98 -6.79
CA GLU A 155 -13.29 4.41 -7.93
C GLU A 155 -13.63 5.82 -8.45
N ILE A 156 -14.04 6.73 -7.55
CA ILE A 156 -14.32 8.14 -7.90
C ILE A 156 -13.59 9.11 -6.96
N ARG A 157 -13.39 10.35 -7.43
CA ARG A 157 -12.91 11.44 -6.58
C ARG A 157 -14.10 12.05 -5.83
N TYR A 158 -13.93 12.23 -4.53
CA TYR A 158 -14.91 12.83 -3.63
C TYR A 158 -14.49 14.22 -3.19
#